data_AF-A0A351EJ86-F1
#
_entry.id   AF-A0A351EJ86-F1
#
_cell.length_a   1.000
_cell.length_b   1.000
_cell.length_c   1.000
_cell.angle_alpha   90.00
_cell.angle_beta   90.00
_cell.angle_gamma   90.00
#
_symmetry.space_group_name_H-M   'P 1'
#
loop_
_entity.id
_entity.type
_entity.pdbx_description
1 polymer ?
#
loop_
_entity_poly.entity_id
_entity_poly.type
_entity_poly.pdbx_seq_one_letter_code
_entity_poly.pdbx_strand_id
1 'polypeptide(L)'
;DTSVASPAGHGPTPIDIDRIRSLGGALLVTDDPQEAVTESDVVYTDVWTSMGQENEKSDRLDAFAPFTVNSDLMSSAPAEAIFMHCLPAHRGEEVTNE
;
A
#
# COMPACT_ATOMS: atom_id res chain seq x y z
N ASP A 1 -10.67 3.08 10.96
CA ASP A 1 -10.87 2.27 9.76
C ASP A 1 -9.58 2.18 8.98
N THR A 2 -9.35 1.08 8.28
CA THR A 2 -8.09 0.84 7.58
C THR A 2 -8.37 0.12 6.27
N SER A 3 -7.69 0.57 5.22
CA SER A 3 -7.71 -0.08 3.91
C SER A 3 -6.30 -0.58 3.60
N VAL A 4 -6.20 -1.79 3.05
CA VAL A 4 -4.95 -2.38 2.58
C VAL A 4 -5.12 -2.75 1.12
N ALA A 5 -4.34 -2.09 0.26
CA ALA A 5 -4.22 -2.42 -1.15
C ALA A 5 -2.93 -3.22 -1.39
N SER A 6 -3.04 -4.36 -2.06
CA SER A 6 -1.87 -5.17 -2.45
C SER A 6 -2.18 -6.02 -3.68
N PRO A 7 -1.16 -6.38 -4.49
CA PRO A 7 -1.34 -7.35 -5.56
C PRO A 7 -1.84 -8.69 -5.02
N ALA A 8 -2.50 -9.48 -5.88
CA ALA A 8 -2.93 -10.82 -5.54
C ALA A 8 -1.76 -11.65 -4.96
N GLY A 9 -2.01 -12.35 -3.85
CA GLY A 9 -1.01 -13.16 -3.15
C GLY A 9 -0.05 -12.40 -2.24
N HIS A 10 -0.11 -11.07 -2.19
CA HIS A 10 0.79 -10.23 -1.39
C HIS A 10 0.09 -9.51 -0.22
N GLY A 11 -1.21 -9.73 -0.05
CA GLY A 11 -2.01 -9.12 1.00
C GLY A 11 -1.88 -9.79 2.38
N PRO A 12 -2.56 -9.25 3.39
CA PRO A 12 -2.59 -9.81 4.74
C PRO A 12 -3.11 -11.26 4.73
N THR A 13 -2.58 -12.09 5.64
CA THR A 13 -3.06 -13.46 5.76
C THR A 13 -4.48 -13.50 6.34
N PRO A 14 -5.27 -14.57 6.10
CA PRO A 14 -6.58 -14.71 6.72
C PRO A 14 -6.55 -14.59 8.25
N ILE A 15 -5.48 -15.09 8.89
CA ILE A 15 -5.29 -15.00 10.35
C ILE A 15 -5.13 -13.55 10.81
N ASP A 16 -4.38 -12.74 10.06
CA ASP A 16 -4.19 -11.31 10.37
C ASP A 16 -5.49 -10.53 10.16
N ILE A 17 -6.22 -10.82 9.08
CA ILE A 17 -7.52 -10.22 8.78
C ILE A 17 -8.51 -10.51 9.91
N ASP A 18 -8.62 -11.77 10.33
CA ASP A 18 -9.52 -12.18 11.42
C ASP A 18 -9.12 -11.53 12.74
N ARG A 19 -7.81 -11.46 13.04
CA ARG A 19 -7.31 -10.76 14.23
C ARG A 19 -7.69 -9.28 14.21
N ILE A 20 -7.47 -8.56 13.11
CA ILE A 20 -7.79 -7.13 13.00
C ILE A 20 -9.30 -6.92 13.18
N ARG A 21 -10.13 -7.70 12.49
CA ARG A 21 -11.60 -7.62 12.61
C ARG A 21 -12.10 -7.90 14.02
N SER A 22 -11.44 -8.82 14.75
CA SER A 22 -11.80 -9.12 16.15
C SER A 22 -11.59 -7.95 17.12
N LEU A 23 -10.77 -6.95 16.74
CA LEU A 23 -10.53 -5.74 17.53
C LEU A 23 -11.64 -4.68 17.33
N GLY A 24 -12.60 -4.92 16.44
CA GLY A 24 -13.78 -4.07 16.25
C GLY A 24 -13.62 -2.89 15.28
N GLY A 25 -12.51 -2.83 14.52
CA GLY A 25 -12.32 -1.84 13.46
C GLY A 25 -12.81 -2.33 12.08
N ALA A 26 -13.12 -1.39 11.18
CA ALA A 26 -13.37 -1.73 9.78
C ALA A 26 -12.04 -1.95 9.03
N LEU A 27 -11.97 -3.04 8.27
CA LEU A 27 -10.83 -3.38 7.41
C LEU A 27 -11.32 -3.68 5.99
N LEU A 28 -10.89 -2.87 5.03
CA LEU A 28 -10.98 -3.16 3.59
C LEU A 28 -9.67 -3.81 3.14
N VAL A 29 -9.76 -4.92 2.41
CA VAL A 29 -8.62 -5.55 1.72
C VAL A 29 -8.99 -5.61 0.25
N THR A 30 -8.18 -4.99 -0.60
CA THR A 30 -8.45 -4.82 -2.03
C THR A 30 -7.17 -4.96 -2.85
N ASP A 31 -7.31 -5.20 -4.15
CA ASP A 31 -6.24 -5.12 -5.14
C ASP A 31 -6.31 -3.83 -5.97
N ASP A 32 -7.24 -2.92 -5.65
CA ASP A 32 -7.35 -1.60 -6.26
C ASP A 32 -6.79 -0.50 -5.32
N PRO A 33 -5.64 0.12 -5.66
CA PRO A 33 -5.09 1.19 -4.83
C PRO A 33 -5.98 2.44 -4.80
N GLN A 34 -6.75 2.74 -5.85
CA GLN A 34 -7.65 3.90 -5.86
C GLN A 34 -8.80 3.72 -4.86
N GLU A 35 -9.37 2.51 -4.81
CA GLU A 35 -10.41 2.17 -3.83
C GLU A 35 -9.87 2.35 -2.40
N ALA A 36 -8.64 1.91 -2.12
CA ALA A 36 -8.07 2.00 -0.79
C ALA A 36 -7.80 3.44 -0.31
N VAL A 37 -7.49 4.38 -1.21
CA VAL A 37 -7.16 5.77 -0.83
C VAL A 37 -8.37 6.70 -0.77
N THR A 38 -9.51 6.34 -1.36
CA THR A 38 -10.67 7.22 -1.59
C THR A 38 -11.15 7.96 -0.33
N GLU A 39 -11.16 7.30 0.82
CA GLU A 39 -11.58 7.90 2.11
C GLU A 39 -10.43 7.95 3.14
N SER A 40 -9.18 7.85 2.69
CA SER A 40 -8.02 7.71 3.58
C SER A 40 -7.36 9.06 3.90
N ASP A 41 -7.43 9.49 5.17
CA ASP A 41 -6.74 10.69 5.66
C ASP A 41 -5.20 10.54 5.69
N VAL A 42 -4.70 9.30 5.70
CA VAL A 42 -3.27 8.97 5.71
C VAL A 42 -3.02 7.86 4.70
N VAL A 43 -2.14 8.12 3.74
CA VAL A 43 -1.64 7.10 2.80
C VAL A 43 -0.23 6.70 3.23
N TYR A 44 -0.05 5.42 3.51
CA TYR A 44 1.20 4.85 3.97
C TYR A 44 1.70 3.81 2.98
N THR A 45 2.97 3.88 2.60
CA THR A 45 3.62 2.83 1.81
C THR A 45 5.02 2.52 2.37
N ASP A 46 5.58 1.41 1.89
CA ASP A 46 6.94 0.97 2.20
C ASP A 46 7.55 0.29 0.98
N VAL A 47 8.85 0.04 1.03
CA VAL A 47 9.63 -0.62 -0.01
C VAL A 47 9.02 -1.96 -0.37
N TRP A 48 8.87 -2.23 -1.68
CA TRP A 48 8.25 -3.47 -2.11
C TRP A 48 9.13 -4.68 -1.93
N THR A 49 10.46 -4.51 -1.99
CA THR A 49 11.44 -5.58 -1.79
C THR A 49 12.19 -5.32 -0.50
N SER A 50 11.94 -6.18 0.50
CA SER A 50 12.64 -6.10 1.79
C SER A 50 14.01 -6.79 1.73
N MET A 51 14.82 -6.61 2.78
CA MET A 51 16.11 -7.30 2.91
C MET A 51 15.91 -8.83 2.88
N GLY A 52 16.63 -9.52 2.00
CA GLY A 52 16.53 -10.98 1.83
C GLY A 52 15.55 -11.44 0.74
N GLN A 53 14.89 -10.52 0.03
CA GLN A 53 13.97 -10.81 -1.08
C GLN A 53 14.56 -10.47 -2.46
N GLU A 54 15.88 -10.38 -2.58
CA GLU A 54 16.56 -9.89 -3.79
C GLU A 54 16.26 -10.75 -5.03
N ASN A 55 16.04 -12.06 -4.85
CA ASN A 55 15.71 -12.99 -5.93
C ASN A 55 14.30 -12.78 -6.50
N GLU A 56 13.40 -12.15 -5.74
CA GLU A 56 12.00 -11.88 -6.13
C GLU A 56 11.81 -10.44 -6.62
N LYS A 57 12.89 -9.63 -6.65
CA LYS A 57 12.79 -8.19 -6.91
C LYS A 57 12.04 -7.87 -8.21
N SER A 58 12.37 -8.55 -9.31
CA SER A 58 11.76 -8.26 -10.62
C SER A 58 10.26 -8.52 -10.61
N ASP A 59 9.85 -9.69 -10.14
CA ASP A 59 8.43 -10.10 -10.11
C ASP A 59 7.61 -9.17 -9.21
N ARG A 60 8.20 -8.72 -8.10
CA ARG A 60 7.56 -7.76 -7.19
C ARG A 60 7.45 -6.38 -7.81
N LEU A 61 8.47 -5.88 -8.50
CA LEU A 61 8.39 -4.60 -9.20
C LEU A 61 7.24 -4.59 -10.21
N ASP A 62 7.09 -5.65 -10.99
CA ASP A 62 6.02 -5.76 -11.98
C ASP A 62 4.64 -5.86 -11.32
N ALA A 63 4.51 -6.67 -10.25
CA ALA A 63 3.26 -6.85 -9.54
C ALA A 63 2.80 -5.58 -8.81
N PHE A 64 3.74 -4.84 -8.21
CA PHE A 64 3.44 -3.67 -7.39
C PHE A 64 3.47 -2.35 -8.15
N ALA A 65 3.93 -2.30 -9.41
CA ALA A 65 3.91 -1.09 -10.24
C ALA A 65 2.56 -0.34 -10.24
N PRO A 66 1.38 -1.00 -10.24
CA PRO A 66 0.09 -0.29 -10.14
C PRO A 66 -0.15 0.42 -8.78
N PHE A 67 0.60 0.06 -7.74
CA PHE A 67 0.46 0.52 -6.36
C PHE A 67 1.45 1.64 -5.99
N THR A 68 2.21 2.18 -6.95
CA THR A 68 3.07 3.33 -6.72
C THR A 68 2.27 4.51 -6.18
N VAL A 69 2.71 5.08 -5.06
CA VAL A 69 2.13 6.32 -4.55
C VAL A 69 2.69 7.49 -5.33
N ASN A 70 1.85 8.05 -6.18
CA ASN A 70 2.13 9.23 -7.01
C ASN A 70 1.05 10.30 -6.82
N SER A 71 1.22 11.45 -7.48
CA SER A 71 0.25 12.56 -7.36
C SER A 71 -1.15 12.16 -7.82
N ASP A 72 -1.26 11.32 -8.85
CA ASP A 72 -2.56 10.86 -9.37
C ASP A 72 -3.29 10.01 -8.33
N LEU A 73 -2.60 9.07 -7.68
CA LEU A 73 -3.18 8.26 -6.60
C LEU A 73 -3.55 9.13 -5.40
N MET A 74 -2.66 10.03 -4.98
CA MET A 74 -2.92 10.96 -3.88
C MET A 74 -4.08 11.91 -4.19
N SER A 75 -4.32 12.25 -5.46
CA SER A 75 -5.46 13.09 -5.87
C SER A 75 -6.82 12.39 -5.71
N SER A 76 -6.81 11.06 -5.56
CA SER A 76 -8.01 10.27 -5.26
C SER A 76 -8.33 10.22 -3.77
N ALA A 77 -7.38 10.61 -2.90
CA ALA A 77 -7.59 10.74 -1.46
C ALA A 77 -8.20 12.11 -1.10
N PRO A 78 -8.72 12.29 0.13
CA PRO A 78 -9.11 13.60 0.64
C PRO A 78 -8.00 14.66 0.47
N ALA A 79 -8.38 15.91 0.18
CA ALA A 79 -7.41 16.98 -0.12
C ALA A 79 -6.43 17.30 1.02
N GLU A 80 -6.78 16.96 2.26
CA GLU A 80 -5.93 17.14 3.45
C GLU A 80 -5.14 15.86 3.81
N ALA A 81 -5.25 14.80 3.00
CA ALA A 81 -4.57 13.55 3.26
C ALA A 81 -3.05 13.72 3.25
N ILE A 82 -2.37 13.06 4.19
CA ILE A 82 -0.92 13.10 4.29
C ILE A 82 -0.30 11.80 3.80
N PHE A 83 0.89 11.92 3.21
CA PHE A 83 1.71 10.78 2.83
C PHE A 83 2.73 10.43 3.92
N MET A 84 2.90 9.14 4.21
CA MET A 84 3.86 8.61 5.17
C MET A 84 4.66 7.43 4.59
N HIS A 85 5.93 7.31 5.03
CA HIS A 85 6.85 6.25 4.63
C HIS A 85 7.87 5.99 5.76
N CYS A 86 8.21 4.74 6.08
CA CYS A 86 9.15 4.42 7.19
C CYS A 86 10.63 4.66 6.88
N LEU A 87 10.99 4.70 5.60
CA LEU A 87 12.34 4.95 5.08
C LEU A 87 13.30 3.76 5.28
N PRO A 88 14.33 3.62 4.39
CA PRO A 88 14.60 4.42 3.20
C PRO A 88 13.55 4.19 2.09
N ALA A 89 13.34 5.20 1.24
CA ALA A 89 12.43 5.10 0.08
C ALA A 89 13.22 4.88 -1.23
N HIS A 90 12.73 4.00 -2.09
CA HIS A 90 13.15 3.80 -3.47
C HIS A 90 12.27 4.63 -4.42
N ARG A 91 12.71 5.87 -4.65
CA ARG A 91 12.02 6.81 -5.54
C ARG A 91 11.96 6.27 -6.97
N GLY A 92 10.76 6.20 -7.53
CA GLY A 92 10.46 5.57 -8.82
C GLY A 92 10.00 4.11 -8.73
N GLU A 93 10.00 3.52 -7.53
CA GLU A 93 9.37 2.23 -7.23
C GLU A 93 8.09 2.49 -6.42
N GLU A 94 8.11 2.40 -5.08
CA GLU A 94 6.91 2.54 -4.24
C GLU A 94 6.36 3.97 -4.15
N VAL A 95 7.18 4.97 -4.45
CA VAL A 95 6.81 6.40 -4.38
C VAL A 95 7.52 7.22 -5.44
N THR A 96 6.86 8.26 -5.96
CA THR A 96 7.48 9.22 -6.90
C THR A 96 8.26 10.34 -6.19
N ASN A 97 8.87 11.25 -6.97
CA ASN A 97 9.66 12.38 -6.46
C ASN A 97 8.85 13.63 -6.11
N GLU A 98 7.75 13.82 -6.84
CA GLU A 98 6.79 14.91 -6.74
C GLU A 98 6.00 14.92 -5.43
#